data_AF-A0A7Y2CB31-F1
#
_entry.id   AF-A0A7Y2CB31-F1
#
_cell.length_a   1.000
_cell.length_b   1.000
_cell.length_c   1.000
_cell.angle_alpha   90.00
_cell.angle_beta   90.00
_cell.angle_gamma   90.00
#
_symmetry.space_group_name_H-M   'P 1'
#
loop_
_entity.id
_entity.type
_entity.pdbx_description
1 polymer ?
#
loop_
_entity_poly.entity_id
_entity_poly.type
_entity_poly.pdbx_seq_one_letter_code
_entity_poly.pdbx_strand_id
1 'polypeptide(L)'
;MIRNVAVDDHYCYVHYRRDDGYAKRDLAVPLRDVLALLPSDFVQVHRSHLVNLNHIASITRRGRSIYLTLNGDYEVPVSRHRLEQVLPLIRQQIGNF
;
A
#
# COMPACT_ATOMS: atom_id res chain seq x y z
N MET A 1 8.03 -2.96 -11.30
CA MET A 1 7.59 -1.79 -10.50
C MET A 1 7.07 -2.26 -9.15
N ILE A 2 7.33 -1.51 -8.07
CA ILE A 2 6.92 -1.85 -6.70
C ILE A 2 5.48 -1.38 -6.45
N ARG A 3 4.62 -2.28 -5.98
CA ARG A 3 3.20 -2.04 -5.70
C ARG A 3 2.98 -1.57 -4.27
N ASN A 4 3.53 -2.30 -3.31
CA ASN A 4 3.32 -2.04 -1.89
C ASN A 4 4.47 -2.65 -1.07
N VAL A 5 4.62 -2.16 0.16
CA VAL A 5 5.44 -2.80 1.19
C VAL A 5 4.52 -3.20 2.33
N ALA A 6 4.63 -4.45 2.79
CA ALA A 6 3.84 -4.98 3.89
C ALA A 6 4.77 -5.50 4.99
N VAL A 7 4.43 -5.28 6.26
CA VAL A 7 5.06 -5.98 7.38
C VAL A 7 4.23 -7.23 7.64
N ASP A 8 4.90 -8.37 7.61
CA ASP A 8 4.34 -9.65 8.01
C ASP A 8 5.35 -10.36 8.91
N ASP A 9 4.86 -10.85 10.04
CA ASP A 9 5.66 -11.36 11.15
C ASP A 9 6.76 -10.37 11.62
N HIS A 10 8.02 -10.57 11.20
CA HIS A 10 9.19 -9.77 11.61
C HIS A 10 9.85 -8.98 10.48
N TYR A 11 9.40 -9.16 9.24
CA TYR A 11 10.07 -8.61 8.06
C TYR A 11 9.18 -7.69 7.25
N CYS A 12 9.79 -6.69 6.61
CA CYS A 12 9.15 -5.95 5.54
C CYS A 12 9.23 -6.75 4.24
N TYR A 13 8.13 -6.88 3.53
CA TYR A 13 8.05 -7.49 2.21
C TYR A 13 7.76 -6.44 1.16
N VAL A 14 8.66 -6.30 0.19
CA VAL A 14 8.44 -5.47 -1.00
C VAL A 14 7.72 -6.31 -2.04
N HIS A 15 6.50 -5.93 -2.39
CA HIS A 15 5.73 -6.57 -3.45
C HIS A 15 5.96 -5.84 -4.77
N TYR A 16 6.37 -6.55 -5.81
CA TYR A 16 6.69 -5.96 -7.11
C TYR A 16 6.14 -6.81 -8.27
N ARG A 17 5.82 -6.14 -9.37
CA ARG A 17 5.35 -6.76 -10.61
C ARG A 17 6.50 -7.53 -11.29
N ARG A 18 6.22 -8.76 -11.71
CA ARG A 18 6.99 -9.61 -12.63
C ARG A 18 6.15 -9.91 -13.88
N ASP A 19 6.76 -10.52 -14.90
CA ASP A 19 6.09 -10.84 -16.17
C ASP A 19 4.94 -11.85 -15.99
N ASP A 20 5.05 -12.72 -14.97
CA ASP A 20 4.07 -13.76 -14.61
C ASP A 20 3.14 -13.37 -13.44
N GLY A 21 3.18 -12.11 -12.98
CA GLY A 21 2.31 -11.60 -11.93
C GLY A 21 3.03 -10.78 -10.87
N TYR A 22 3.01 -11.23 -9.62
CA TYR A 22 3.59 -10.52 -8.49
C TYR A 22 4.51 -11.42 -7.67
N ALA A 23 5.66 -10.88 -7.29
CA ALA A 23 6.61 -11.51 -6.37
C ALA A 23 6.81 -10.62 -5.14
N LYS A 24 7.41 -11.20 -4.09
CA LYS A 24 7.83 -10.48 -2.89
C LYS A 24 9.29 -10.74 -2.56
N ARG A 25 9.94 -9.77 -1.90
CA ARG A 25 11.28 -9.92 -1.31
C ARG A 25 11.25 -9.39 0.12
N ASP A 26 11.86 -10.12 1.03
CA ASP A 26 12.05 -9.71 2.42
C ASP A 26 13.15 -8.66 2.55
N LEU A 27 12.97 -7.76 3.52
CA LEU A 27 13.91 -6.73 3.92
C LEU A 27 14.06 -6.78 5.44
N ALA A 28 15.30 -6.85 5.90
CA ALA A 28 15.67 -6.81 7.31
C ALA A 28 15.79 -5.36 7.83
N VAL A 29 14.84 -4.49 7.46
CA VAL A 29 14.78 -3.09 7.92
C VAL A 29 13.36 -2.72 8.37
N PRO A 30 13.20 -1.83 9.36
CA PRO A 30 11.91 -1.31 9.79
C PRO A 30 11.13 -0.61 8.67
N LEU A 31 9.79 -0.69 8.72
CA LEU A 31 8.91 -0.08 7.71
C LEU A 31 9.12 1.42 7.52
N ARG A 32 9.42 2.14 8.61
CA ARG A 32 9.71 3.59 8.57
C ARG A 32 10.97 3.91 7.77
N ASP A 33 11.97 3.04 7.82
CA ASP A 33 13.25 3.23 7.15
C ASP A 33 13.08 2.89 5.66
N VAL A 34 12.23 1.90 5.35
CA VAL A 34 11.79 1.64 3.97
C VAL A 34 11.06 2.85 3.38
N LEU A 35 10.11 3.45 4.12
CA LEU A 35 9.36 4.62 3.64
C LEU A 35 10.28 5.79 3.24
N ALA A 36 11.35 6.02 4.01
CA ALA A 36 12.32 7.08 3.71
C ALA A 36 13.09 6.88 2.39
N LEU A 37 13.14 5.65 1.88
CA LEU A 37 13.82 5.29 0.63
C LEU A 37 12.87 5.24 -0.57
N LEU A 38 11.56 5.28 -0.33
CA LEU A 38 10.55 5.16 -1.38
C LEU A 38 10.22 6.54 -1.98
N PRO A 39 9.80 6.58 -3.26
CA PRO A 39 9.34 7.81 -3.87
C PRO A 39 8.07 8.36 -3.20
N SER A 40 7.74 9.62 -3.48
CA SER A 40 6.62 10.34 -2.87
C SER A 40 5.23 9.78 -3.21
N ASP A 41 5.14 8.89 -4.20
CA ASP A 41 3.92 8.16 -4.54
C ASP A 41 3.61 7.03 -3.56
N PHE A 42 4.50 6.73 -2.61
CA PHE A 42 4.24 5.81 -1.52
C PHE A 42 3.68 6.52 -0.29
N VAL A 43 2.59 5.98 0.22
CA VAL A 43 1.94 6.47 1.44
C VAL A 43 1.75 5.34 2.45
N GLN A 44 1.94 5.64 3.73
CA GLN A 44 1.62 4.70 4.79
C GLN A 44 0.13 4.73 5.09
N VAL A 45 -0.60 3.70 4.67
CA VAL A 45 -2.07 3.59 4.86
C VAL A 45 -2.44 2.83 6.13
N HIS A 46 -1.54 1.99 6.62
CA HIS A 46 -1.69 1.20 7.84
C HIS A 46 -0.34 1.09 8.56
N ARG A 47 -0.34 0.71 9.85
CA ARG A 47 0.90 0.54 10.61
C ARG A 47 1.86 -0.48 9.99
N SER A 48 1.31 -1.44 9.24
CA SER A 48 2.03 -2.51 8.54
C SER A 48 2.03 -2.38 7.02
N HIS A 49 1.53 -1.28 6.43
CA HIS A 49 1.42 -1.18 4.97
C HIS A 49 1.79 0.19 4.43
N LEU A 50 2.71 0.19 3.46
CA LEU A 50 2.99 1.28 2.53
C LEU A 50 2.43 0.91 1.16
N VAL A 51 1.73 1.83 0.50
CA VAL A 51 1.08 1.58 -0.79
C VAL A 51 1.58 2.59 -1.80
N ASN A 52 1.97 2.13 -2.99
CA ASN A 52 2.13 3.01 -4.14
C ASN A 52 0.74 3.40 -4.65
N LEU A 53 0.45 4.70 -4.64
CA LEU A 53 -0.83 5.24 -5.08
C LEU A 53 -1.17 4.81 -6.52
N ASN A 54 -0.18 4.77 -7.42
CA ASN A 54 -0.35 4.40 -8.83
C ASN A 54 -0.83 2.96 -9.07
N HIS A 55 -0.84 2.13 -8.03
CA HIS A 55 -1.28 0.75 -8.09
C HIS A 55 -2.64 0.48 -7.40
N ILE A 56 -3.33 1.53 -6.95
CA ILE A 56 -4.67 1.40 -6.36
C ILE A 56 -5.68 1.18 -7.48
N ALA A 57 -6.41 0.06 -7.40
CA ALA A 57 -7.50 -0.27 -8.32
C ALA A 57 -8.85 0.21 -7.78
N SER A 58 -9.10 0.08 -6.48
CA SER A 58 -10.36 0.54 -5.87
C SER A 58 -10.25 0.75 -4.36
N ILE A 59 -11.26 1.42 -3.80
CA ILE A 59 -11.47 1.57 -2.36
C ILE A 59 -12.84 1.01 -1.99
N THR A 60 -12.88 0.15 -0.96
CA THR A 60 -14.11 -0.49 -0.50
C THR A 60 -14.30 -0.26 1.00
N ARG A 61 -15.54 -0.02 1.43
CA ARG A 61 -15.91 0.05 2.84
C ARG A 61 -16.63 -1.23 3.26
N ARG A 62 -16.15 -1.87 4.33
CA ARG A 62 -16.77 -3.06 4.94
C ARG A 62 -17.06 -2.76 6.40
N GLY A 63 -18.32 -2.39 6.67
CA GLY A 63 -18.75 -1.89 7.98
C GLY A 63 -17.99 -0.62 8.39
N ARG A 64 -17.21 -0.72 9.46
CA ARG A 64 -16.37 0.38 10.00
C ARG A 64 -14.92 0.35 9.51
N SER A 65 -14.59 -0.55 8.58
CA SER A 65 -13.26 -0.73 8.03
C SER A 65 -13.23 -0.29 6.57
N ILE A 66 -12.10 0.24 6.14
CA ILE A 66 -11.85 0.65 4.76
C ILE A 66 -10.68 -0.19 4.24
N TYR A 67 -10.81 -0.63 3.00
CA TYR A 67 -9.84 -1.46 2.31
C TYR A 67 -9.50 -0.85 0.95
N LEU A 68 -8.24 -0.97 0.56
CA LEU A 68 -7.78 -0.70 -0.80
C LEU A 68 -7.56 -2.02 -1.50
N THR A 69 -8.07 -2.13 -2.70
CA THR A 69 -7.69 -3.20 -3.62
C THR A 69 -6.60 -2.65 -4.53
N LEU A 70 -5.44 -3.30 -4.53
CA LEU A 70 -4.34 -2.98 -5.42
C LEU A 70 -4.36 -3.92 -6.63
N ASN A 71 -3.68 -3.53 -7.71
CA ASN A 71 -3.52 -4.39 -8.89
C ASN A 71 -3.04 -5.80 -8.51
N GLY A 72 -3.63 -6.83 -9.13
CA GLY A 72 -3.44 -8.23 -8.77
C GLY A 72 -4.21 -8.64 -7.51
N ASP A 73 -5.38 -8.02 -7.31
CA ASP A 73 -6.38 -8.34 -6.27
C ASP A 73 -5.83 -8.39 -4.83
N TYR A 74 -4.77 -7.63 -4.56
CA TYR A 74 -4.15 -7.59 -3.24
C TYR A 74 -4.81 -6.53 -2.38
N GLU A 75 -5.39 -6.97 -1.27
CA GLU A 75 -6.16 -6.10 -0.39
C GLU A 75 -5.34 -5.60 0.80
N VAL A 76 -5.47 -4.30 1.08
CA VAL A 76 -4.76 -3.63 2.17
C VAL A 76 -5.75 -2.88 3.06
N PRO A 77 -5.76 -3.09 4.39
CA PRO A 77 -6.59 -2.30 5.29
C PRO A 77 -6.06 -0.87 5.39
N VAL A 78 -6.97 0.10 5.55
CA VAL A 78 -6.62 1.49 5.86
C VAL A 78 -6.89 1.75 7.34
N SER A 79 -5.88 2.23 8.06
CA SER A 79 -6.03 2.60 9.46
C SER A 79 -6.97 3.79 9.62
N ARG A 80 -7.89 3.72 10.58
CA ARG A 80 -8.80 4.84 10.91
C ARG A 80 -8.03 6.12 11.26
N HIS A 81 -6.91 6.00 11.97
CA HIS A 81 -6.07 7.14 12.37
C HIS A 81 -5.36 7.82 11.19
N ARG A 82 -5.21 7.11 10.07
CA ARG A 82 -4.54 7.62 8.87
C ARG A 82 -5.52 7.99 7.77
N LEU A 83 -6.80 7.66 7.95
CA LEU A 83 -7.82 7.84 6.92
C LEU A 83 -7.96 9.30 6.51
N GLU A 84 -8.03 10.22 7.46
CA GLU A 84 -8.19 11.65 7.17
C GLU A 84 -7.03 12.20 6.31
N GLN A 85 -5.81 11.77 6.60
CA GLN A 85 -4.62 12.16 5.84
C GLN A 85 -4.55 11.51 4.45
N VAL A 86 -4.90 10.23 4.37
CA VAL A 86 -4.64 9.40 3.18
C VAL A 86 -5.80 9.47 2.17
N LEU A 87 -7.04 9.64 2.62
CA LEU A 87 -8.23 9.60 1.76
C LEU A 87 -8.21 10.65 0.63
N PRO A 88 -7.77 11.91 0.84
CA PRO A 88 -7.65 12.88 -0.25
C PRO A 88 -6.68 12.42 -1.35
N LEU A 89 -5.53 11.85 -0.97
CA LEU A 89 -4.51 11.35 -1.90
C LEU A 89 -5.05 10.20 -2.74
N ILE A 90 -5.77 9.26 -2.10
CA ILE A 90 -6.40 8.13 -2.80
C ILE A 90 -7.47 8.63 -3.78
N ARG A 91 -8.31 9.58 -3.35
CA ARG A 91 -9.37 10.13 -4.21
C ARG A 91 -8.81 10.84 -5.43
N GLN A 92 -7.75 11.62 -5.25
CA GLN A 92 -7.05 12.27 -6.37
C GLN A 92 -6.54 11.21 -7.36
N GLN A 93 -6.00 10.10 -6.87
CA GLN A 93 -5.49 9.05 -7.74
C GLN A 93 -6.60 8.30 -8.50
N ILE A 94 -7.69 7.92 -7.83
CA ILE A 94 -8.81 7.18 -8.46
C ILE A 94 -9.64 8.09 -9.38
N GLY A 95 -9.71 9.39 -9.11
CA GLY A 95 -10.39 10.35 -9.98
C GLY A 95 -9.61 10.75 -11.24
N ASN A 96 -8.33 10.37 -11.33
CA ASN A 96 -7.44 10.67 -12.46
C ASN A 96 -7.34 9.53 -13.49
N PHE A 97 -8.35 8.65 -13.54
CA PHE A 97 -8.51 7.63 -14.57
C PHE A 97 -9.45 8.10 -15.69
#